data_AF-A0A380P6M7-F1
#
_entry.id   AF-A0A380P6M7-F1
#
_cell.length_a   1.000
_cell.length_b   1.000
_cell.length_c   1.000
_cell.angle_alpha   90.00
_cell.angle_beta   90.00
_cell.angle_gamma   90.00
#
_symmetry.space_group_name_H-M   'P 1'
#
loop_
_entity.id
_entity.type
_entity.pdbx_description
1 polymer ?
#
loop_
_entity_poly.entity_id
_entity_poly.type
_entity_poly.pdbx_seq_one_letter_code
_entity_poly.pdbx_strand_id
1 'polypeptide(L)'
;MPIWLDRNQDNRIEGGDELVLNEHTLAIGISQRTSSKAVQTLAEHLFASPDSQIDTIMAVEIPHNHAMMHLDTVFTMVNTDQFTVFPGIMDDAGKMNINLLRANNQGEVVLEHRDNLKRTLLEVLNLDDLDLIETGNGDPINAAREQWNDGSNNLAIAPGEVVTYDRNYIRFN
;
A
#
# COMPACT_ATOMS: atom_id res chain seq x y z
N MET A 1 -16.29 18.72 3.83
CA MET A 1 -15.42 17.54 3.66
C MET A 1 -15.29 16.88 5.02
N PRO A 2 -15.53 15.56 5.13
CA PRO A 2 -15.30 14.83 6.37
C PRO A 2 -13.80 14.82 6.71
N ILE A 3 -13.48 14.77 8.01
CA ILE A 3 -12.12 14.56 8.53
C ILE A 3 -12.13 13.22 9.24
N TRP A 4 -11.36 12.26 8.72
CA TRP A 4 -11.35 10.87 9.21
C TRP A 4 -10.39 10.65 10.37
N LEU A 5 -9.26 11.35 10.35
CA LEU A 5 -8.29 11.43 11.44
C LEU A 5 -7.77 12.87 11.54
N ASP A 6 -7.50 13.32 12.76
CA ASP A 6 -6.94 14.64 13.03
C ASP A 6 -5.71 14.55 13.95
N ARG A 7 -5.04 15.70 14.16
CA ARG A 7 -3.83 15.79 14.99
C ARG A 7 -4.06 15.57 16.49
N ASN A 8 -5.31 15.46 16.93
CA ASN A 8 -5.68 15.28 18.33
C ASN A 8 -5.87 13.80 18.68
N GLN A 9 -5.73 12.90 17.69
CA GLN A 9 -5.67 11.45 17.89
C GLN A 9 -4.32 11.05 18.49
N ASP A 10 -4.33 10.10 19.44
CA ASP A 10 -3.10 9.58 20.08
C ASP A 10 -2.28 8.66 19.16
N ASN A 11 -2.89 8.15 18.09
CA ASN A 11 -2.27 7.20 17.17
C ASN A 11 -1.64 7.92 15.97
N ARG A 12 -0.49 7.40 15.52
CA ARG A 12 0.29 8.01 14.44
C ARG A 12 -0.07 7.38 13.10
N ILE A 13 -0.26 8.23 12.09
CA ILE A 13 -0.39 7.87 10.67
C ILE A 13 0.27 8.99 9.85
N GLU A 14 0.95 8.64 8.76
CA GLU A 14 1.56 9.59 7.84
C GLU A 14 1.15 9.27 6.40
N GLY A 15 0.96 10.30 5.57
CA GLY A 15 0.35 10.15 4.24
C GLY A 15 1.12 9.26 3.25
N GLY A 16 2.44 9.06 3.43
CA GLY A 16 3.20 8.12 2.59
C GLY A 16 2.80 6.66 2.79
N ASP A 17 2.12 6.34 3.91
CA ASP A 17 1.56 5.01 4.14
C ASP A 17 0.15 4.87 3.57
N GLU A 18 -0.49 5.92 3.07
CA GLU A 18 -1.91 5.92 2.70
C GLU A 18 -2.10 5.94 1.18
N LEU A 19 -2.37 4.77 0.58
CA LEU A 19 -2.62 4.65 -0.86
C LEU A 19 -4.10 4.37 -1.13
N VAL A 20 -4.76 5.27 -1.86
CA VAL A 20 -6.13 5.05 -2.38
C VAL A 20 -6.04 4.24 -3.66
N LEU A 21 -6.45 2.96 -3.63
CA LEU A 21 -6.37 2.10 -4.80
C LEU A 21 -7.58 2.25 -5.73
N ASN A 22 -8.76 2.41 -5.14
CA ASN A 22 -10.01 2.71 -5.86
C ASN A 22 -11.05 3.31 -4.88
N GLU A 23 -12.29 3.47 -5.33
CA GLU A 23 -13.39 4.05 -4.53
C GLU A 23 -13.76 3.23 -3.28
N HIS A 24 -13.38 1.95 -3.22
CA HIS A 24 -13.74 0.99 -2.16
C HIS A 24 -12.56 0.52 -1.30
N THR A 25 -11.32 0.67 -1.79
CA THR A 25 -10.13 0.01 -1.22
C THR A 25 -9.00 1.00 -0.96
N LEU A 26 -8.49 0.99 0.28
CA LEU A 26 -7.22 1.60 0.66
C LEU A 26 -6.16 0.52 0.87
N ALA A 27 -4.91 0.79 0.48
CA ALA A 27 -3.74 0.10 1.00
C ALA A 27 -3.05 1.00 2.02
N ILE A 28 -2.80 0.48 3.23
CA ILE A 28 -2.18 1.25 4.31
C ILE A 28 -0.95 0.55 4.86
N GLY A 29 0.19 1.24 4.89
CA GLY A 29 1.42 0.75 5.51
C GLY A 29 1.32 0.72 7.03
N ILE A 30 1.65 -0.41 7.65
CA ILE A 30 2.00 -0.46 9.08
C ILE A 30 3.51 -0.33 9.15
N SER A 31 3.97 0.83 9.61
CA SER A 31 5.36 1.27 9.52
C SER A 31 5.85 1.83 10.85
N GLN A 32 7.09 2.32 10.88
CA GLN A 32 7.61 3.09 12.02
C GLN A 32 6.83 4.41 12.27
N ARG A 33 6.08 4.89 11.26
CA ARG A 33 5.32 6.16 11.28
C ARG A 33 3.82 5.96 11.41
N THR A 34 3.30 4.84 10.92
CA THR A 34 1.88 4.51 10.95
C THR A 34 1.62 3.27 11.81
N SER A 35 0.84 3.43 12.88
CA SER A 35 0.55 2.33 13.81
C SER A 35 -0.68 1.52 13.38
N SER A 36 -0.66 0.22 13.64
CA SER A 36 -1.83 -0.66 13.41
C SER A 36 -3.10 -0.17 14.12
N LYS A 37 -2.95 0.47 15.28
CA LYS A 37 -4.09 1.06 16.01
C LYS A 37 -4.70 2.25 15.27
N ALA A 38 -3.89 3.10 14.62
CA ALA A 38 -4.39 4.19 13.77
C ALA A 38 -5.20 3.62 12.60
N VAL A 39 -4.69 2.57 11.95
CA VAL A 39 -5.36 1.90 10.82
C VAL A 39 -6.70 1.31 11.24
N GLN A 40 -6.77 0.66 12.41
CA GLN A 40 -8.03 0.13 12.94
C GLN A 40 -9.06 1.24 13.21
N THR A 41 -8.65 2.33 13.87
CA THR A 41 -9.54 3.46 14.13
C THR A 41 -10.00 4.14 12.85
N LEU A 42 -9.14 4.25 11.84
CA LEU A 42 -9.53 4.74 10.52
C LEU A 42 -10.58 3.83 9.86
N ALA A 43 -10.39 2.51 9.92
CA ALA A 43 -11.36 1.54 9.39
C ALA A 43 -12.73 1.69 10.07
N GLU A 44 -12.75 1.82 11.40
CA GLU A 44 -13.99 2.04 12.18
C GLU A 44 -14.73 3.30 11.71
N HIS A 45 -14.00 4.41 11.50
CA HIS A 45 -14.60 5.66 11.04
C HIS A 45 -15.11 5.58 9.59
N LEU A 46 -14.32 5.00 8.69
CA LEU A 46 -14.68 4.91 7.27
C LEU A 46 -15.89 3.98 7.07
N PHE A 47 -15.87 2.79 7.67
CA PHE A 47 -16.91 1.79 7.42
C PHE A 47 -18.25 2.14 8.09
N ALA A 48 -18.23 2.94 9.16
CA ALA A 48 -19.46 3.38 9.84
C ALA A 48 -20.10 4.62 9.21
N SER A 49 -19.40 5.31 8.30
CA SER A 49 -19.85 6.60 7.78
C SER A 49 -20.58 6.47 6.44
N PRO A 50 -21.79 7.04 6.29
CA PRO A 50 -22.51 7.06 5.02
C PRO A 50 -21.84 7.93 3.95
N ASP A 51 -20.88 8.77 4.34
CA ASP A 51 -20.12 9.65 3.43
C ASP A 51 -18.88 8.96 2.83
N SER A 52 -18.60 7.70 3.21
CA SER A 52 -17.48 6.90 2.71
C SER A 52 -17.97 5.77 1.81
N GLN A 53 -17.28 5.53 0.70
CA GLN A 53 -17.45 4.34 -0.13
C GLN A 53 -16.41 3.25 0.17
N ILE A 54 -15.37 3.58 0.95
CA ILE A 54 -14.34 2.64 1.36
C ILE A 54 -14.95 1.60 2.29
N ASP A 55 -14.80 0.32 1.93
CA ASP A 55 -15.28 -0.84 2.68
C ASP A 55 -14.18 -1.87 2.97
N THR A 56 -12.99 -1.68 2.39
CA THR A 56 -11.84 -2.56 2.53
C THR A 56 -10.57 -1.73 2.79
N ILE A 57 -9.81 -2.10 3.82
CA ILE A 57 -8.43 -1.62 4.02
C ILE A 57 -7.48 -2.82 3.99
N MET A 58 -6.53 -2.78 3.06
CA MET A 58 -5.40 -3.71 2.99
C MET A 58 -4.23 -3.14 3.80
N ALA A 59 -4.07 -3.58 5.04
CA ALA A 59 -2.97 -3.17 5.90
C ALA A 59 -1.73 -4.02 5.63
N VAL A 60 -0.64 -3.40 5.18
CA VAL A 60 0.61 -4.07 4.76
C VAL A 60 1.70 -3.74 5.77
N GLU A 61 2.22 -4.75 6.48
CA GLU A 61 3.37 -4.54 7.36
C GLU A 61 4.64 -4.40 6.54
N ILE A 62 5.36 -3.29 6.75
CA ILE A 62 6.65 -3.04 6.10
C ILE A 62 7.78 -3.11 7.14
N PRO A 63 8.96 -3.66 6.77
CA PRO A 63 10.08 -3.76 7.69
C PRO A 63 10.50 -2.39 8.25
N HIS A 64 10.78 -2.34 9.56
CA HIS A 64 11.30 -1.12 10.20
C HIS A 64 12.75 -0.85 9.77
N ASN A 65 12.91 -0.13 8.67
CA ASN A 65 14.21 0.28 8.14
C ASN A 65 14.15 1.75 7.71
N HIS A 66 15.22 2.52 7.98
CA HIS A 66 15.33 3.91 7.54
C HIS A 66 15.26 4.07 6.01
N ALA A 67 15.58 3.04 5.23
CA ALA A 67 15.44 3.05 3.77
C ALA A 67 14.00 2.79 3.27
N MET A 68 13.07 2.44 4.16
CA MET A 68 11.69 2.04 3.84
C MET A 68 10.75 2.67 4.89
N MET A 69 10.63 4.00 4.85
CA MET A 69 9.94 4.73 5.91
C MET A 69 8.42 4.64 5.82
N HIS A 70 7.91 4.43 4.60
CA HIS A 70 6.50 4.48 4.23
C HIS A 70 6.19 3.48 3.11
N LEU A 71 4.92 3.10 2.95
CA LEU A 71 4.47 2.18 1.91
C LEU A 71 4.79 2.66 0.49
N ASP A 72 4.59 3.94 0.19
CA ASP A 72 4.86 4.54 -1.13
C ASP A 72 6.33 4.44 -1.59
N THR A 73 7.28 4.36 -0.65
CA THR A 73 8.70 4.19 -0.97
C THR A 73 9.03 2.81 -1.52
N VAL A 74 8.14 1.83 -1.33
CA VAL A 74 8.38 0.42 -1.67
C VAL A 74 7.27 -0.20 -2.50
N PHE A 75 6.10 0.45 -2.60
CA PHE A 75 4.93 -0.07 -3.28
C PHE A 75 4.03 1.07 -3.74
N THR A 76 3.78 1.16 -5.06
CA THR A 76 2.92 2.21 -5.63
C THR A 76 2.10 1.68 -6.80
N MET A 77 0.85 2.12 -6.91
CA MET A 77 -0.03 1.85 -8.05
C MET A 77 0.32 2.81 -9.21
N VAL A 78 0.67 2.28 -10.37
CA VAL A 78 1.08 3.07 -11.54
C VAL A 78 0.09 2.96 -12.71
N ASN A 79 -0.76 1.94 -12.70
CA ASN A 79 -1.87 1.76 -13.62
C ASN A 79 -3.00 0.97 -12.92
N THR A 80 -4.13 0.75 -13.59
CA THR A 80 -5.29 0.02 -13.04
C THR A 80 -4.96 -1.40 -12.57
N ASP A 81 -3.98 -2.04 -13.21
CA ASP A 81 -3.56 -3.42 -13.01
C ASP A 81 -2.03 -3.55 -12.87
N GLN A 82 -1.32 -2.44 -12.64
CA GLN A 82 0.15 -2.43 -12.54
C GLN A 82 0.64 -1.68 -11.31
N PHE A 83 1.59 -2.29 -10.61
CA PHE A 83 2.19 -1.75 -9.40
C PHE A 83 3.71 -1.82 -9.49
N THR A 84 4.40 -0.80 -9.02
CA THR A 84 5.84 -0.88 -8.77
C THR A 84 6.08 -1.41 -7.37
N VAL A 85 6.98 -2.37 -7.22
CA VAL A 85 7.31 -2.98 -5.93
C VAL A 85 8.82 -3.10 -5.74
N PHE A 86 9.29 -2.81 -4.53
CA PHE A 86 10.64 -3.14 -4.10
C PHE A 86 10.66 -4.56 -3.54
N PRO A 87 11.37 -5.53 -4.18
CA PRO A 87 11.32 -6.93 -3.77
C PRO A 87 11.74 -7.20 -2.31
N GLY A 88 12.60 -6.35 -1.75
CA GLY A 88 13.12 -6.53 -0.39
C GLY A 88 12.13 -6.23 0.74
N ILE A 89 10.86 -5.93 0.42
CA ILE A 89 9.78 -5.91 1.44
C ILE A 89 9.22 -7.31 1.75
N MET A 90 9.49 -8.28 0.89
CA MET A 90 9.08 -9.67 1.08
C MET A 90 10.14 -10.43 1.87
N ASP A 91 9.73 -11.47 2.61
CA ASP A 91 10.68 -12.38 3.24
C ASP A 91 11.37 -13.31 2.22
N ASP A 92 12.31 -14.15 2.69
CA ASP A 92 13.05 -15.10 1.84
C ASP A 92 12.14 -16.09 1.09
N ALA A 93 10.89 -16.26 1.51
CA ALA A 93 9.88 -17.10 0.87
C ALA A 93 8.93 -16.30 -0.04
N GLY A 94 9.16 -15.00 -0.24
CA GLY A 94 8.31 -14.11 -1.03
C GLY A 94 7.01 -13.75 -0.34
N LYS A 95 6.94 -13.83 1.00
CA LYS A 95 5.74 -13.55 1.78
C LYS A 95 5.79 -12.20 2.47
N MET A 96 4.61 -11.69 2.83
CA MET A 96 4.43 -10.46 3.59
C MET A 96 3.36 -10.65 4.66
N ASN A 97 3.37 -9.86 5.74
CA ASN A 97 2.25 -9.84 6.66
C ASN A 97 1.21 -8.81 6.20
N ILE A 98 0.05 -9.29 5.74
CA ILE A 98 -1.03 -8.45 5.24
C ILE A 98 -2.30 -8.77 6.02
N ASN A 99 -3.03 -7.74 6.45
CA ASN A 99 -4.33 -7.89 7.08
C ASN A 99 -5.38 -7.12 6.28
N LEU A 100 -6.45 -7.81 5.87
CA LEU A 100 -7.63 -7.17 5.30
C LEU A 100 -8.57 -6.80 6.43
N LEU A 101 -8.90 -5.51 6.53
CA LEU A 101 -9.91 -4.97 7.42
C LEU A 101 -11.19 -4.76 6.62
N ARG A 102 -12.29 -5.36 7.08
CA ARG A 102 -13.65 -5.20 6.53
C ARG A 102 -14.65 -5.13 7.67
N ALA A 103 -15.84 -4.59 7.45
CA ALA A 103 -16.93 -4.67 8.42
C ALA A 103 -17.67 -6.00 8.33
N ASN A 104 -17.98 -6.63 9.47
CA ASN A 104 -18.88 -7.77 9.51
C ASN A 104 -20.36 -7.32 9.42
N ASN A 105 -21.30 -8.28 9.45
CA ASN A 105 -22.74 -7.99 9.39
C ASN A 105 -23.26 -7.16 10.57
N GLN A 106 -22.49 -7.04 11.66
CA GLN A 106 -22.78 -6.24 12.84
C GLN A 106 -22.12 -4.85 12.79
N GLY A 107 -21.35 -4.54 11.73
CA GLY A 107 -20.62 -3.28 11.58
C GLY A 107 -19.29 -3.24 12.34
N GLU A 108 -18.82 -4.35 12.90
CA GLU A 108 -17.54 -4.42 13.60
C GLU A 108 -16.41 -4.69 12.60
N VAL A 109 -15.27 -4.02 12.78
CA VAL A 109 -14.08 -4.25 11.97
C VAL A 109 -13.46 -5.60 12.31
N VAL A 110 -13.40 -6.48 11.31
CA VAL A 110 -12.73 -7.78 11.39
C VAL A 110 -11.43 -7.78 10.59
N LEU A 111 -10.44 -8.52 11.08
CA LEU A 111 -9.13 -8.65 10.43
C LEU A 111 -8.97 -10.06 9.87
N GLU A 112 -8.63 -10.16 8.59
CA GLU A 112 -8.29 -11.41 7.93
C GLU A 112 -6.85 -11.40 7.43
N HIS A 113 -6.06 -12.36 7.86
CA HIS A 113 -4.65 -12.46 7.47
C HIS A 113 -4.49 -13.01 6.04
N ARG A 114 -3.48 -12.49 5.33
CA ARG A 114 -2.97 -12.96 4.04
C ARG A 114 -1.43 -12.88 4.06
N ASP A 115 -0.79 -13.74 3.27
CA ASP A 115 0.67 -13.80 3.20
C ASP A 115 1.26 -13.53 1.80
N ASN A 116 0.43 -13.26 0.80
CA ASN A 116 0.84 -13.11 -0.59
C ASN A 116 0.29 -11.82 -1.22
N LEU A 117 1.19 -10.87 -1.50
CA LEU A 117 0.85 -9.54 -2.02
C LEU A 117 0.02 -9.61 -3.32
N LYS A 118 0.51 -10.30 -4.35
CA LYS A 118 -0.17 -10.38 -5.65
C LYS A 118 -1.58 -10.96 -5.51
N ARG A 119 -1.73 -12.08 -4.80
CA ARG A 119 -3.04 -12.72 -4.60
C ARG A 119 -4.00 -11.83 -3.83
N THR A 120 -3.52 -11.10 -2.82
CA THR A 120 -4.36 -10.17 -2.07
C THR A 120 -4.80 -8.99 -2.93
N LEU A 121 -3.92 -8.43 -3.76
CA LEU A 121 -4.29 -7.37 -4.69
C LEU A 121 -5.34 -7.82 -5.71
N LEU A 122 -5.20 -9.02 -6.29
CA LEU A 122 -6.22 -9.61 -7.17
C LEU A 122 -7.57 -9.74 -6.46
N GLU A 123 -7.57 -10.19 -5.20
CA GLU A 123 -8.79 -10.32 -4.38
C GLU A 123 -9.47 -8.96 -4.13
N VAL A 124 -8.73 -7.95 -3.67
CA VAL A 124 -9.32 -6.66 -3.25
C VAL A 124 -9.66 -5.75 -4.43
N LEU A 125 -8.98 -5.89 -5.57
CA LEU A 125 -9.23 -5.12 -6.78
C LEU A 125 -10.18 -5.83 -7.75
N ASN A 126 -10.53 -7.09 -7.48
CA ASN A 126 -11.35 -7.93 -8.34
C ASN A 126 -10.79 -8.00 -9.78
N LEU A 127 -9.50 -8.35 -9.88
CA LEU A 127 -8.76 -8.48 -11.14
C LEU A 127 -8.45 -9.94 -11.43
N ASP A 128 -8.44 -10.31 -12.71
CA ASP A 128 -8.05 -11.66 -13.16
C ASP A 128 -6.52 -11.84 -13.15
N ASP A 129 -5.78 -10.78 -13.46
CA ASP A 129 -4.32 -10.72 -13.39
C ASP A 129 -3.87 -9.28 -13.07
N LEU A 130 -2.62 -9.14 -12.62
CA LEU A 130 -1.96 -7.86 -12.40
C LEU A 130 -0.44 -8.01 -12.57
N ASP A 131 0.22 -6.91 -12.93
CA ASP A 131 1.66 -6.84 -13.10
C ASP A 131 2.34 -6.21 -11.87
N LEU A 132 3.34 -6.91 -11.32
CA LEU A 132 4.22 -6.38 -10.27
C LEU A 132 5.57 -6.07 -10.89
N ILE A 133 5.79 -4.79 -11.15
CA ILE A 133 7.01 -4.26 -11.76
C ILE A 133 8.06 -4.11 -10.65
N GLU A 134 9.00 -5.04 -10.58
CA GLU A 134 10.08 -5.01 -9.60
C GLU A 134 11.11 -3.92 -9.93
N THR A 135 11.41 -3.04 -8.96
CA THR A 135 12.53 -2.09 -9.08
C THR A 135 13.86 -2.84 -9.26
N GLY A 136 14.82 -2.22 -9.96
CA GLY A 136 16.11 -2.84 -10.27
C GLY A 136 16.01 -4.02 -11.25
N ASN A 137 14.85 -4.24 -11.87
CA ASN A 137 14.58 -5.36 -12.77
C ASN A 137 14.85 -6.72 -12.09
N GLY A 138 14.51 -6.83 -10.80
CA GLY A 138 14.72 -8.02 -9.98
C GLY A 138 16.18 -8.31 -9.59
N ASP A 139 17.15 -7.47 -9.99
CA ASP A 139 18.53 -7.59 -9.54
C ASP A 139 18.68 -6.97 -8.14
N PRO A 140 19.07 -7.74 -7.09
CA PRO A 140 19.12 -7.24 -5.73
C PRO A 140 20.07 -6.06 -5.50
N ILE A 141 21.17 -5.96 -6.26
CA ILE A 141 22.14 -4.86 -6.15
C ILE A 141 21.57 -3.60 -6.78
N ASN A 142 20.93 -3.72 -7.94
CA ASN A 142 20.30 -2.59 -8.60
C ASN A 142 19.04 -2.14 -7.84
N ALA A 143 18.23 -3.08 -7.35
CA ALA A 143 17.04 -2.80 -6.55
C ALA A 143 17.41 -2.02 -5.28
N ALA A 144 18.45 -2.43 -4.54
CA ALA A 144 18.91 -1.70 -3.36
C ALA A 144 19.39 -0.28 -3.69
N ARG A 145 20.03 -0.07 -4.85
CA ARG A 145 20.46 1.26 -5.32
C ARG A 145 19.29 2.14 -5.75
N GLU A 146 18.32 1.58 -6.47
CA GLU A 146 17.12 2.29 -6.91
C GLU A 146 16.20 2.62 -5.74
N GLN A 147 16.04 1.70 -4.79
CA GLN A 147 15.30 1.93 -3.54
C GLN A 147 15.88 3.07 -2.72
N TRP A 148 17.21 3.17 -2.63
CA TRP A 148 17.87 4.30 -1.97
C TRP A 148 17.57 5.66 -2.64
N ASN A 149 17.11 5.65 -3.89
CA ASN A 149 16.73 6.82 -4.68
C ASN A 149 15.21 6.90 -4.92
N ASP A 150 14.40 6.33 -4.03
CA ASP A 150 12.93 6.34 -4.11
C ASP A 150 12.39 5.76 -5.42
N GLY A 151 12.98 4.67 -5.93
CA GLY A 151 12.62 4.01 -7.18
C GLY A 151 11.16 3.56 -7.30
N SER A 152 10.49 3.31 -6.18
CA SER A 152 9.08 2.91 -6.14
C SER A 152 8.12 4.08 -5.86
N ASN A 153 8.61 5.28 -5.50
CA ASN A 153 7.78 6.43 -5.19
C ASN A 153 7.45 7.22 -6.47
N ASN A 154 6.51 6.67 -7.24
CA ASN A 154 6.15 7.20 -8.54
C ASN A 154 4.84 7.97 -8.45
N LEU A 155 4.79 9.18 -9.02
CA LEU A 155 3.55 9.95 -9.08
C LEU A 155 2.79 9.60 -10.35
N ALA A 156 1.73 8.81 -10.26
CA ALA A 156 0.80 8.59 -11.37
C ALA A 156 -0.09 9.83 -11.58
N ILE A 157 -0.04 10.43 -12.76
CA ILE A 157 -0.87 11.59 -13.15
C ILE A 157 -2.09 11.18 -14.00
N ALA A 158 -2.01 10.01 -14.61
CA ALA A 158 -3.07 9.28 -15.29
C ALA A 158 -2.74 7.78 -15.28
N PRO A 159 -3.70 6.87 -15.53
CA PRO A 159 -3.41 5.44 -15.64
C PRO A 159 -2.32 5.17 -16.68
N GLY A 160 -1.19 4.60 -16.26
CA GLY A 160 -0.03 4.34 -17.13
C GLY A 160 0.85 5.55 -17.43
N GLU A 161 0.54 6.73 -16.88
CA GLU A 161 1.33 7.95 -17.00
C GLU A 161 1.94 8.33 -15.64
N VAL A 162 3.24 8.12 -15.50
CA VAL A 162 3.97 8.36 -14.24
C VAL A 162 5.05 9.42 -14.38
N VAL A 163 5.26 10.17 -13.30
CA VAL A 163 6.41 11.06 -13.12
C VAL A 163 7.39 10.36 -12.19
N THR A 164 8.62 10.19 -12.67
CA THR A 164 9.71 9.49 -11.96
C THR A 164 10.96 10.35 -11.96
N TYR A 165 11.92 10.02 -11.09
CA TYR A 165 13.26 10.57 -11.24
C TYR A 165 13.97 9.95 -12.46
N ASP A 166 14.60 10.78 -13.29
CA ASP A 166 15.33 10.39 -14.52
C ASP A 166 16.38 9.28 -14.33
N ARG A 167 16.81 9.03 -13.09
CA ARG A 167 17.76 7.97 -12.73
C ARG A 167 17.13 6.57 -12.56
N ASN A 168 15.80 6.47 -12.46
CA ASN A 168 15.06 5.23 -12.22
C ASN A 168 14.32 4.84 -13.51
N TYR A 169 14.74 3.75 -14.15
CA TYR A 169 14.16 3.30 -15.42
C TYR A 169 12.96 2.38 -15.16
N ILE A 170 11.75 2.94 -15.26
CA ILE A 170 10.52 2.15 -15.27
C ILE A 170 10.17 1.81 -16.72
N ARG A 171 9.97 0.52 -16.99
CA ARG A 171 9.48 0.06 -18.30
C ARG A 171 8.07 -0.49 -18.14
N PHE A 172 7.13 0.13 -18.84
CA PHE A 172 5.82 -0.44 -19.12
C PHE A 172 5.98 -1.39 -20.32
N ASN A 173 5.44 -2.61 -20.21
CA ASN A 173 5.36 -3.56 -21.32
C ASN A 173 4.09 -3.33 -22.14
#